data_AF-A0A517VD76-F1
#
_entry.id   AF-A0A517VD76-F1
#
_cell.length_a   1.000
_cell.length_b   1.000
_cell.length_c   1.000
_cell.angle_alpha   90.00
_cell.angle_beta   90.00
_cell.angle_gamma   90.00
#
_symmetry.space_group_name_H-M   'P 1'
#
loop_
_entity.id
_entity.type
_entity.pdbx_description
1 polymer ?
#
loop_
_entity_poly.entity_id
_entity_poly.type
_entity_poly.pdbx_seq_one_letter_code
_entity_poly.pdbx_strand_id
1 'polypeptide(L)'
;MIRDTCQLISQGDLDTARLRILSGFPFVPLENAGRNYSDVQKTQIFIRDGFIDRYSGEKLVFPPVLRLMSKLMPDEFPYHSNWKMSECHIAYWQLSPTIDHIVPVARGGADEGSNWACTSQLRNSAKANWFLEELGWELHPPGDLREWDGLLHWYVDYANDHAEIKADPWFRGWLRTAENVIN
;
A
#
# COMPACT_ATOMS: atom_id res chain seq x y z
N MET A 1 -24.81 26.36 -3.32
CA MET A 1 -23.78 26.31 -4.39
C MET A 1 -24.25 25.46 -5.56
N ILE A 2 -24.16 24.12 -5.53
CA ILE A 2 -24.56 23.28 -6.69
C ILE A 2 -26.01 23.52 -7.11
N ARG A 3 -26.93 23.57 -6.14
CA ARG A 3 -28.35 23.88 -6.39
C ARG A 3 -28.52 25.21 -7.13
N ASP A 4 -27.88 26.26 -6.64
CA ASP A 4 -27.94 27.62 -7.21
C ASP A 4 -27.36 27.62 -8.64
N THR A 5 -26.24 26.92 -8.85
CA THR A 5 -25.67 26.73 -10.19
C THR A 5 -26.67 26.06 -11.13
N CYS A 6 -27.35 24.99 -10.68
CA CYS A 6 -28.37 24.30 -11.49
C CYS A 6 -29.56 25.21 -11.80
N GLN A 7 -29.98 26.07 -10.88
CA GLN A 7 -31.05 27.03 -11.11
C GLN A 7 -30.69 28.06 -12.18
N LEU A 8 -29.47 28.60 -12.14
CA LEU A 8 -28.95 29.50 -13.17
C LEU A 8 -28.89 28.80 -14.54
N ILE A 9 -28.47 27.53 -14.58
CA ILE A 9 -28.50 26.71 -15.80
C ILE A 9 -29.93 26.58 -16.33
N SER A 10 -30.93 26.29 -15.47
CA SER A 10 -32.33 26.18 -15.89
C SER A 10 -32.91 27.49 -16.43
N GLN A 11 -32.34 28.64 -16.04
CA GLN A 11 -32.72 29.97 -16.52
C GLN A 11 -31.97 30.36 -17.81
N GLY A 12 -31.03 29.53 -18.28
CA GLY A 12 -30.19 29.82 -19.44
C GLY A 12 -28.98 30.72 -19.13
N ASP A 13 -28.76 31.08 -17.87
CA ASP A 13 -27.64 31.95 -17.46
C ASP A 13 -26.38 31.12 -17.14
N LEU A 14 -25.73 30.64 -18.19
CA LEU A 14 -24.52 29.83 -18.09
C LEU A 14 -23.29 30.61 -17.61
N ASP A 15 -23.22 31.91 -17.87
CA ASP A 15 -22.06 32.72 -17.50
C ASP A 15 -22.03 32.95 -15.98
N THR A 16 -23.15 33.30 -15.37
CA THR A 16 -23.25 33.40 -13.91
C THR A 16 -23.08 32.03 -13.25
N ALA A 17 -23.63 30.97 -13.84
CA ALA A 17 -23.42 29.60 -13.36
C ALA A 17 -21.93 29.21 -13.36
N ARG A 18 -21.18 29.57 -14.41
CA ARG A 18 -19.73 29.33 -14.50
C ARG A 18 -18.97 30.07 -13.41
N LEU A 19 -19.23 31.37 -13.23
CA LEU A 19 -18.58 32.17 -12.18
C LEU A 19 -18.88 31.62 -10.78
N ARG A 20 -20.09 31.10 -10.57
CA ARG A 20 -20.48 30.48 -9.29
C ARG A 20 -19.67 29.23 -8.97
N ILE A 21 -19.44 28.36 -9.96
CA ILE A 21 -18.58 27.18 -9.80
C ILE A 21 -17.13 27.58 -9.59
N LEU A 22 -16.58 28.46 -10.44
CA LEU A 22 -15.17 28.87 -10.35
C LEU A 22 -14.84 29.53 -9.00
N SER A 23 -15.78 30.26 -8.40
CA SER A 23 -15.58 30.90 -7.09
C SER A 23 -15.88 29.99 -5.90
N GLY A 24 -16.88 29.11 -6.00
CA GLY A 24 -17.35 28.31 -4.88
C GLY A 24 -16.75 26.91 -4.78
N PHE A 25 -16.33 26.34 -5.92
CA PHE A 25 -15.81 24.97 -6.00
C PHE A 25 -15.01 24.76 -7.30
N PRO A 26 -13.84 25.42 -7.42
CA PRO A 26 -13.03 25.34 -8.62
C PRO A 26 -12.46 23.93 -8.82
N PHE A 27 -12.40 23.49 -10.07
CA PHE A 27 -11.61 22.33 -10.46
C PHE A 27 -10.14 22.76 -10.62
N VAL A 28 -9.25 22.07 -9.92
CA VAL A 28 -7.80 22.24 -10.04
C VAL A 28 -7.22 20.92 -10.54
N PRO A 29 -6.70 20.86 -11.79
CA PRO A 29 -6.06 19.65 -12.30
C PRO A 29 -4.75 19.40 -11.53
N LEU A 30 -4.43 18.13 -11.32
CA LEU A 30 -3.20 17.69 -10.67
C LEU A 30 -2.29 16.98 -11.67
N GLU A 31 -0.99 17.20 -11.54
CA GLU A 31 0.02 16.43 -12.25
C GLU A 31 0.36 15.15 -11.47
N ASN A 32 0.39 14.02 -12.17
CA ASN A 32 0.71 12.73 -11.58
C ASN A 32 2.20 12.44 -11.75
N ALA A 33 2.96 12.45 -10.64
CA ALA A 33 4.39 12.13 -10.64
C ALA A 33 4.69 10.62 -10.83
N GLY A 34 3.67 9.76 -10.81
CA GLY A 34 3.81 8.31 -10.87
C GLY A 34 4.18 7.70 -9.52
N ARG A 35 4.53 6.41 -9.53
CA ARG A 35 5.05 5.65 -8.39
C ARG A 35 6.24 4.83 -8.88
N ASN A 36 7.45 5.13 -8.42
CA ASN A 36 8.64 4.36 -8.80
C ASN A 36 9.53 4.09 -7.58
N TYR A 37 9.48 2.84 -7.10
CA TYR A 37 10.37 2.37 -6.03
C TYR A 37 10.71 0.89 -6.22
N SER A 38 11.98 0.57 -5.95
CA SER A 38 12.53 -0.79 -5.95
C SER A 38 12.07 -1.61 -4.75
N ASP A 39 12.19 -2.93 -4.81
CA ASP A 39 11.84 -3.80 -3.67
C ASP A 39 12.71 -3.55 -2.43
N VAL A 40 13.95 -3.09 -2.60
CA VAL A 40 14.81 -2.62 -1.50
C VAL A 40 14.19 -1.40 -0.82
N GLN A 41 13.80 -0.38 -1.60
CA GLN A 41 13.13 0.82 -1.06
C GLN A 41 11.79 0.47 -0.39
N LYS A 42 11.01 -0.47 -0.96
CA LYS A 42 9.79 -0.98 -0.30
C LYS A 42 10.09 -1.55 1.06
N THR A 43 11.08 -2.44 1.11
CA THR A 43 11.44 -3.15 2.34
C THR A 43 12.00 -2.19 3.39
N GLN A 44 12.76 -1.16 2.98
CA GLN A 44 13.20 -0.10 3.89
C GLN A 44 12.04 0.66 4.53
N ILE A 45 10.96 0.94 3.78
CA ILE A 45 9.75 1.57 4.35
C ILE A 45 9.03 0.61 5.29
N PHE A 46 8.95 -0.68 4.96
CA PHE A 46 8.35 -1.68 5.85
C PHE A 46 9.11 -1.79 7.17
N ILE A 47 10.45 -1.80 7.11
CA ILE A 47 11.34 -1.82 8.28
C ILE A 47 11.19 -0.53 9.09
N ARG A 48 11.20 0.64 8.43
CA ARG A 48 10.99 1.95 9.09
C ARG A 48 9.68 1.98 9.87
N ASP A 49 8.64 1.37 9.31
CA ASP A 49 7.31 1.32 9.92
C ASP A 49 7.11 0.11 10.86
N GLY A 50 8.14 -0.72 11.05
CA GLY A 50 8.12 -1.87 11.97
C GLY A 50 7.21 -3.00 11.52
N PHE A 51 6.97 -3.14 10.21
CA PHE A 51 5.97 -4.04 9.64
C PHE A 51 4.57 -3.89 10.27
N ILE A 52 4.22 -2.67 10.66
CA ILE A 52 2.89 -2.33 11.16
C ILE A 52 2.07 -1.75 10.00
N ASP A 53 0.83 -2.21 9.86
CA ASP A 53 -0.17 -1.52 9.06
C ASP A 53 -0.48 -0.17 9.70
N ARG A 54 0.14 0.90 9.19
CA ARG A 54 0.03 2.24 9.75
C ARG A 54 -1.41 2.78 9.74
N TYR A 55 -2.36 2.13 9.03
CA TYR A 55 -3.77 2.51 9.00
C TYR A 55 -4.68 1.70 9.93
N SER A 56 -4.18 0.60 10.53
CA SER A 56 -4.99 -0.19 11.47
C SER A 56 -4.26 -0.66 12.73
N GLY A 57 -2.94 -0.54 12.79
CA GLY A 57 -2.11 -1.01 13.90
C GLY A 57 -1.79 -2.51 13.87
N GLU A 58 -2.33 -3.26 12.91
CA GLU A 58 -2.10 -4.70 12.77
C GLU A 58 -0.67 -5.02 12.30
N LYS A 59 -0.19 -6.21 12.66
CA LYS A 59 1.12 -6.72 12.22
C LYS A 59 1.05 -7.29 10.81
N LEU A 60 2.01 -6.93 9.97
CA LEU A 60 2.15 -7.38 8.58
C LEU A 60 3.35 -8.32 8.43
N VAL A 61 3.36 -9.09 7.34
CA VAL A 61 4.34 -10.16 7.11
C VAL A 61 5.19 -9.84 5.89
N PHE A 62 6.50 -10.00 6.00
CA PHE A 62 7.44 -9.82 4.90
C PHE A 62 6.97 -10.64 3.67
N PRO A 63 6.74 -10.02 2.49
CA PRO A 63 6.01 -10.65 1.38
C PRO A 63 6.51 -12.05 0.94
N PRO A 64 7.83 -12.33 0.93
CA PRO A 64 8.36 -13.66 0.59
C PRO A 64 7.88 -14.79 1.50
N VAL A 65 7.52 -14.52 2.74
CA VAL A 65 7.01 -15.53 3.68
C VAL A 65 5.68 -16.08 3.21
N LEU A 66 4.74 -15.22 2.80
CA LEU A 66 3.44 -15.68 2.28
C LEU A 66 3.61 -16.48 0.99
N ARG A 67 4.54 -16.04 0.12
CA ARG A 67 4.84 -16.77 -1.12
C ARG A 67 5.53 -18.10 -0.89
N LEU A 68 6.33 -18.20 0.16
CA LEU A 68 6.92 -19.45 0.60
C LEU A 68 5.82 -20.41 1.06
N MET A 69 4.84 -19.95 1.85
CA MET A 69 3.67 -20.75 2.22
C MET A 69 2.92 -21.29 1.00
N SER A 70 2.66 -20.45 -0.01
CA SER A 70 2.03 -20.90 -1.27
C SER A 70 2.86 -21.91 -2.05
N LYS A 71 4.18 -21.84 -1.97
CA LYS A 71 5.06 -22.83 -2.63
C LYS A 71 5.01 -24.17 -1.92
N LEU A 72 4.99 -24.17 -0.59
CA LEU A 72 5.07 -25.37 0.24
C LEU A 72 3.71 -26.06 0.44
N MET A 73 2.63 -25.28 0.48
CA MET A 73 1.26 -25.73 0.77
C MET A 73 0.29 -25.06 -0.22
N PRO A 74 0.37 -25.36 -1.52
CA PRO A 74 -0.39 -24.65 -2.55
C PRO A 74 -1.91 -24.86 -2.45
N ASP A 75 -2.37 -25.98 -1.90
CA ASP A 75 -3.79 -26.29 -1.75
C ASP A 75 -4.41 -25.53 -0.57
N GLU A 76 -3.68 -25.42 0.55
CA GLU A 76 -4.11 -24.72 1.76
C GLU A 76 -3.87 -23.21 1.68
N PHE A 77 -2.81 -22.78 1.00
CA PHE A 77 -2.39 -21.39 0.90
C PHE A 77 -2.18 -20.96 -0.56
N PRO A 78 -3.23 -21.01 -1.41
CA PRO A 78 -3.09 -20.77 -2.83
C PRO A 78 -2.65 -19.33 -3.15
N TYR A 79 -1.86 -19.18 -4.21
CA TYR A 79 -1.52 -17.89 -4.81
C TYR A 79 -1.95 -17.84 -6.27
N HIS A 80 -2.62 -16.75 -6.65
CA HIS A 80 -2.98 -16.47 -8.04
C HIS A 80 -2.20 -15.26 -8.55
N SER A 81 -1.47 -15.41 -9.67
CA SER A 81 -0.60 -14.36 -10.24
C SER A 81 -1.33 -13.06 -10.57
N ASN A 82 -2.59 -13.16 -11.01
CA ASN A 82 -3.46 -12.02 -11.31
C ASN A 82 -4.33 -11.57 -10.13
N TRP A 83 -4.00 -11.97 -8.89
CA TRP A 83 -4.71 -11.53 -7.68
C TRP A 83 -6.22 -11.82 -7.68
N LYS A 84 -6.63 -12.95 -8.28
CA LYS A 84 -8.04 -13.36 -8.25
C LYS A 84 -8.38 -13.80 -6.83
N MET A 85 -9.14 -12.97 -6.12
CA MET A 85 -9.43 -13.17 -4.69
C MET A 85 -10.14 -14.50 -4.38
N SER A 86 -10.94 -15.03 -5.31
CA SER A 86 -11.60 -16.33 -5.15
C SER A 86 -10.66 -17.54 -5.26
N GLU A 87 -9.43 -17.35 -5.74
CA GLU A 87 -8.44 -18.39 -6.03
C GLU A 87 -7.09 -18.09 -5.35
N CYS A 88 -7.06 -17.14 -4.42
CA CYS A 88 -5.86 -16.69 -3.73
C CYS A 88 -6.17 -16.55 -2.25
N HIS A 89 -5.26 -16.97 -1.40
CA HIS A 89 -5.48 -16.94 0.04
C HIS A 89 -5.64 -15.48 0.54
N ILE A 90 -6.66 -15.23 1.38
CA ILE A 90 -7.03 -13.87 1.82
C ILE A 90 -5.92 -13.15 2.58
N ALA A 91 -4.98 -13.90 3.16
CA ALA A 91 -3.78 -13.36 3.82
C ALA A 91 -2.94 -12.44 2.92
N TYR A 92 -2.96 -12.62 1.59
CA TYR A 92 -2.27 -11.69 0.70
C TYR A 92 -2.86 -10.27 0.76
N TRP A 93 -4.14 -10.13 1.08
CA TRP A 93 -4.76 -8.82 1.29
C TRP A 93 -4.58 -8.32 2.72
N GLN A 94 -4.69 -9.21 3.70
CA GLN A 94 -4.68 -8.84 5.11
C GLN A 94 -3.28 -8.62 5.68
N LEU A 95 -2.30 -9.39 5.23
CA LEU A 95 -0.98 -9.48 5.87
C LEU A 95 0.17 -9.02 4.97
N SER A 96 0.01 -9.03 3.64
CA SER A 96 1.07 -8.55 2.76
C SER A 96 1.17 -7.02 2.83
N PRO A 97 2.34 -6.46 3.18
CA PRO A 97 2.54 -5.03 3.18
C PRO A 97 2.61 -4.49 1.75
N THR A 98 2.17 -3.26 1.62
CA THR A 98 2.32 -2.40 0.46
C THR A 98 2.64 -0.99 0.94
N ILE A 99 2.99 -0.11 0.01
CA ILE A 99 3.16 1.32 0.27
C ILE A 99 1.92 2.04 -0.23
N ASP A 100 1.33 2.86 0.63
CA ASP A 100 0.35 3.86 0.22
C ASP A 100 0.78 5.27 0.66
N HIS A 101 0.17 6.27 0.02
CA HIS A 101 0.39 7.67 0.34
C HIS A 101 -0.60 8.14 1.41
N ILE A 102 -0.11 8.65 2.54
CA ILE A 102 -0.93 9.21 3.63
C ILE A 102 -1.88 10.27 3.05
N VAL A 103 -1.34 11.24 2.33
CA VAL A 103 -2.07 12.15 1.44
C VAL A 103 -2.10 11.54 0.03
N PRO A 104 -3.27 11.21 -0.54
CA PRO A 104 -3.36 10.64 -1.88
C PRO A 104 -2.74 11.54 -2.95
N VAL A 105 -1.99 10.95 -3.90
CA VAL A 105 -1.42 11.69 -5.05
C VAL A 105 -2.51 12.38 -5.86
N ALA A 106 -3.65 11.71 -6.04
CA ALA A 106 -4.85 12.27 -6.71
C ALA A 106 -5.48 13.46 -5.96
N ARG A 107 -4.94 13.81 -4.78
CA ARG A 107 -5.35 14.95 -3.96
C ARG A 107 -4.17 15.86 -3.58
N GLY A 108 -3.09 15.80 -4.36
CA GLY A 108 -1.92 16.68 -4.21
C GLY A 108 -0.84 16.15 -3.27
N GLY A 109 -0.90 14.88 -2.86
CA GLY A 109 0.15 14.25 -2.06
C GLY A 109 1.44 14.05 -2.85
N ALA A 110 2.57 14.31 -2.20
CA ALA A 110 3.89 14.12 -2.79
C ALA A 110 4.26 12.62 -2.86
N ASP A 111 4.95 12.21 -3.93
CA ASP A 111 5.50 10.85 -4.06
C ASP A 111 6.88 10.75 -3.42
N GLU A 112 6.92 10.81 -2.09
CA GLU A 112 8.16 10.76 -1.32
C GLU A 112 7.97 10.04 0.02
N GLY A 113 9.10 9.59 0.61
CA GLY A 113 9.10 8.77 1.80
C GLY A 113 8.38 9.38 3.01
N SER A 114 8.33 10.71 3.13
CA SER A 114 7.61 11.42 4.21
C SER A 114 6.09 11.19 4.16
N ASN A 115 5.56 10.95 2.95
CA ASN A 115 4.14 10.74 2.68
C ASN A 115 3.83 9.25 2.44
N TRP A 116 4.82 8.37 2.42
CA TRP A 116 4.62 6.93 2.27
C TRP A 116 4.38 6.27 3.62
N ALA A 117 3.45 5.32 3.68
CA ALA A 117 3.16 4.49 4.84
C ALA A 117 3.10 3.02 4.44
N CYS A 118 3.61 2.15 5.31
CA CYS A 118 3.36 0.71 5.25
C CYS A 118 1.91 0.42 5.63
N THR A 119 1.20 -0.32 4.79
CA THR A 119 -0.18 -0.73 5.06
C THR A 119 -0.47 -2.06 4.37
N SER A 120 -1.53 -2.76 4.76
CA SER A 120 -1.98 -3.96 4.05
C SER A 120 -2.60 -3.61 2.70
N GLN A 121 -2.58 -4.56 1.76
CA GLN A 121 -3.30 -4.37 0.49
C GLN A 121 -4.81 -4.18 0.71
N LEU A 122 -5.40 -4.77 1.75
CA LEU A 122 -6.79 -4.55 2.13
C LEU A 122 -7.06 -3.10 2.51
N ARG A 123 -6.26 -2.52 3.43
CA ARG A 123 -6.44 -1.13 3.88
C ARG A 123 -6.11 -0.13 2.79
N ASN A 124 -5.06 -0.36 2.00
CA ASN A 124 -4.76 0.44 0.81
C ASN A 124 -5.95 0.50 -0.15
N SER A 125 -6.52 -0.66 -0.52
CA SER A 125 -7.70 -0.72 -1.39
C SER A 125 -8.92 -0.03 -0.80
N ALA A 126 -9.14 -0.15 0.50
CA ALA A 126 -10.25 0.51 1.19
C ALA A 126 -10.05 2.03 1.32
N LYS A 127 -8.81 2.50 1.48
CA LYS A 127 -8.49 3.93 1.54
C LYS A 127 -8.67 4.62 0.20
N ALA A 128 -8.19 3.98 -0.88
CA ALA A 128 -8.24 4.53 -2.23
C ALA A 128 -7.72 5.99 -2.26
N ASN A 129 -8.53 6.93 -2.73
CA ASN A 129 -8.18 8.36 -2.82
C ASN A 129 -8.72 9.20 -1.65
N TRP A 130 -9.15 8.58 -0.56
CA TRP A 130 -9.65 9.30 0.62
C TRP A 130 -8.52 9.66 1.57
N PHE A 131 -8.70 10.77 2.29
CA PHE A 131 -7.92 11.08 3.46
C PHE A 131 -8.28 10.14 4.61
N LEU A 132 -7.35 9.91 5.54
CA LEU A 132 -7.60 9.06 6.70
C LEU A 132 -8.77 9.61 7.53
N GLU A 133 -8.81 10.92 7.72
CA GLU A 133 -9.81 11.62 8.51
C GLU A 133 -11.22 11.48 7.91
N GLU A 134 -11.34 11.42 6.58
CA GLU A 134 -12.62 11.21 5.89
C GLU A 134 -13.17 9.79 6.09
N LEU A 135 -12.29 8.84 6.39
CA LEU A 135 -12.64 7.46 6.74
C LEU A 135 -12.81 7.25 8.24
N GLY A 136 -12.54 8.28 9.05
CA GLY A 136 -12.46 8.16 10.51
C GLY A 136 -11.28 7.29 10.97
N TRP A 137 -10.21 7.23 10.17
CA TRP A 137 -8.99 6.50 10.51
C TRP A 137 -7.93 7.47 11.04
N GLU A 138 -6.98 6.92 11.78
CA GLU A 138 -5.82 7.64 12.29
C GLU A 138 -4.53 6.95 11.82
N LEU A 139 -3.45 7.72 11.72
CA LEU A 139 -2.15 7.17 11.41
C LEU A 139 -1.52 6.60 12.68
N HIS A 140 -1.43 5.28 12.77
CA HIS A 140 -0.79 4.60 13.90
C HIS A 140 0.73 4.86 13.92
N PRO A 141 1.41 4.78 15.07
CA PRO A 141 2.87 4.87 15.13
C PRO A 141 3.55 3.64 14.49
N PRO A 142 4.84 3.74 14.10
CA PRO A 142 5.62 2.58 13.67
C PRO A 142 5.83 1.60 14.83
N GLY A 143 6.07 0.33 14.50
CA GLY A 143 6.36 -0.73 15.48
C GLY A 143 7.83 -0.81 15.90
N ASP A 144 8.11 -1.65 16.90
CA ASP A 144 9.47 -2.04 17.30
C ASP A 144 9.86 -3.36 16.62
N LEU A 145 10.93 -3.33 15.83
CA LEU A 145 11.44 -4.51 15.12
C LEU A 145 11.92 -5.63 16.06
N ARG A 146 12.23 -5.32 17.33
CA ARG A 146 12.57 -6.32 18.34
C ARG A 146 11.35 -7.13 18.79
N GLU A 147 10.15 -6.57 18.64
CA GLU A 147 8.88 -7.23 18.95
C GLU A 147 8.25 -7.89 17.71
N TRP A 148 8.47 -7.29 16.54
CA TRP A 148 7.96 -7.80 15.28
C TRP A 148 8.74 -7.24 14.09
N ASP A 149 9.44 -8.12 13.37
CA ASP A 149 10.22 -7.78 12.17
C ASP A 149 9.54 -8.27 10.88
N GLY A 150 8.27 -8.64 10.95
CA GLY A 150 7.54 -9.21 9.81
C GLY A 150 8.01 -10.62 9.41
N LEU A 151 8.70 -11.36 10.28
CA LEU A 151 9.33 -12.65 9.96
C LEU A 151 10.45 -12.54 8.92
N LEU A 152 11.07 -11.36 8.83
CA LEU A 152 12.14 -11.07 7.88
C LEU A 152 13.40 -11.88 8.19
N HIS A 153 13.85 -11.93 9.45
CA HIS A 153 15.01 -12.76 9.83
C HIS A 153 14.70 -14.25 9.67
N TRP A 154 13.50 -14.69 10.06
CA TRP A 154 13.07 -16.08 9.87
C TRP A 154 13.13 -16.50 8.40
N TYR A 155 12.69 -15.63 7.48
CA TYR A 155 12.78 -15.91 6.05
C TYR A 155 14.23 -16.06 5.56
N VAL A 156 15.13 -15.19 6.03
CA VAL A 156 16.55 -15.25 5.67
C VAL A 156 17.17 -16.56 6.14
N ASP A 157 16.95 -16.93 7.40
CA ASP A 157 17.45 -18.19 7.97
C ASP A 157 16.89 -19.39 7.18
N TYR A 158 15.57 -19.43 6.99
CA TYR A 158 14.91 -20.51 6.24
C TYR A 158 15.48 -20.61 4.81
N ALA A 159 15.54 -19.52 4.07
CA ALA A 159 16.02 -19.54 2.69
C ALA A 159 17.51 -19.95 2.61
N ASN A 160 18.33 -19.56 3.60
CA ASN A 160 19.73 -19.95 3.65
C ASN A 160 19.94 -21.45 3.89
N ASP A 161 19.06 -22.11 4.65
CA ASP A 161 19.13 -23.54 4.90
C ASP A 161 18.52 -24.41 3.79
N HIS A 162 17.71 -23.83 2.89
CA HIS A 162 16.96 -24.56 1.87
C HIS A 162 17.45 -24.25 0.45
N ALA A 163 18.23 -25.16 -0.13
CA ALA A 163 18.88 -24.97 -1.44
C ALA A 163 17.87 -24.77 -2.58
N GLU A 164 16.71 -25.42 -2.52
CA GLU A 164 15.62 -25.29 -3.47
C GLU A 164 14.96 -23.90 -3.47
N ILE A 165 14.96 -23.22 -2.32
CA ILE A 165 14.49 -21.83 -2.22
C ILE A 165 15.51 -20.89 -2.84
N LYS A 166 16.81 -21.10 -2.57
CA LYS A 166 17.89 -20.35 -3.24
C LYS A 166 17.96 -20.63 -4.74
N ALA A 167 17.55 -21.80 -5.21
CA ALA A 167 17.53 -22.15 -6.62
C ALA A 167 16.44 -21.39 -7.39
N ASP A 168 15.34 -21.02 -6.74
CA ASP A 168 14.23 -20.26 -7.32
C ASP A 168 14.60 -18.78 -7.51
N PRO A 169 14.59 -18.22 -8.74
CA PRO A 169 15.03 -16.85 -8.99
C PRO A 169 14.24 -15.78 -8.23
N TRP A 170 12.94 -16.02 -7.99
CA TRP A 170 12.09 -15.05 -7.31
C TRP A 170 12.48 -14.96 -5.82
N PHE A 171 12.59 -16.11 -5.14
CA PHE A 171 13.02 -16.15 -3.75
C PHE A 171 14.47 -15.71 -3.59
N ARG A 172 15.37 -16.08 -4.50
CA ARG A 172 16.76 -15.58 -4.48
C ARG A 172 16.83 -14.04 -4.59
N GLY A 173 15.98 -13.43 -5.42
CA GLY A 173 15.89 -11.98 -5.53
C GLY A 173 15.48 -11.32 -4.20
N TRP A 174 14.50 -11.90 -3.53
CA TRP A 174 14.01 -11.43 -2.23
C TRP A 174 14.96 -11.71 -1.07
N LEU A 175 15.67 -12.84 -1.07
CA LEU A 175 16.74 -13.12 -0.11
C LEU A 175 17.82 -12.04 -0.18
N ARG A 176 18.32 -11.72 -1.37
CA ARG A 176 19.27 -10.61 -1.56
C ARG A 176 18.70 -9.26 -1.10
N THR A 177 17.41 -9.02 -1.33
CA THR A 177 16.75 -7.80 -0.86
C THR A 177 16.73 -7.73 0.66
N ALA A 178 16.39 -8.83 1.34
CA ALA A 178 16.39 -8.93 2.79
C ALA A 178 17.81 -8.75 3.37
N GLU A 179 18.80 -9.46 2.83
CA GLU A 179 20.20 -9.33 3.25
C GLU A 179 20.72 -7.89 3.06
N ASN A 180 20.33 -7.21 1.99
CA ASN A 180 20.74 -5.82 1.73
C ASN A 180 20.17 -4.81 2.73
N VAL A 181 19.04 -5.10 3.38
CA VAL A 181 18.40 -4.16 4.32
C VAL A 181 18.67 -4.49 5.78
N ILE A 182 19.16 -5.70 6.09
CA ILE A 182 19.57 -6.11 7.44
C ILE A 182 21.01 -5.68 7.74
N ASN A 183 21.88 -5.67 6.73
CA ASN A 183 23.29 -5.25 6.84
C ASN A 183 23.43 -3.72 6.93
#